data_AF-A0A5N8XJ84-F1
#
_entry.id   AF-A0A5N8XJ84-F1
#
_cell.length_a   1.000
_cell.length_b   1.000
_cell.length_c   1.000
_cell.angle_alpha   90.00
_cell.angle_beta   90.00
_cell.angle_gamma   90.00
#
_symmetry.space_group_name_H-M   'P 1'
#
loop_
_entity.id
_entity.type
_entity.pdbx_description
1 polymer ?
#
loop_
_entity_poly.entity_id
_entity_poly.type
_entity_poly.pdbx_seq_one_letter_code
_entity_poly.pdbx_strand_id
1 'polypeptide(L)' 'HPPAPLPHGPQLDAGEDDAPMMSPWRQRAFGAGRSNRHQWITDFYNSRRLHSVCGFKSPIDYEHDYWASLGEELAA' A
#
# COMPACT_ATOMS: atom_id res chain seq x y z
N HIS A 1 26.18 38.60 -6.65
CA HIS A 1 26.31 37.59 -5.58
C HIS A 1 25.22 36.55 -5.77
N PRO A 2 25.54 35.24 -5.82
CA PRO A 2 24.52 34.20 -5.76
C PRO A 2 23.93 34.10 -4.33
N PRO A 3 22.68 33.63 -4.18
CA PRO A 3 22.08 33.43 -2.86
C PRO A 3 22.79 32.31 -2.09
N ALA A 4 22.83 32.46 -0.76
CA ALA A 4 23.42 31.46 0.13
C ALA A 4 22.65 30.12 0.06
N PRO A 5 23.32 28.97 0.17
CA PRO A 5 22.65 27.67 0.18
C PRO A 5 21.77 27.54 1.42
N LEU A 6 20.58 26.95 1.23
CA LEU A 6 19.64 26.66 2.32
C LEU A 6 20.27 25.66 3.30
N PRO A 7 19.93 25.71 4.60
CA PRO A 7 20.44 24.74 5.56
C PRO A 7 19.99 23.34 5.15
N HIS A 8 20.94 22.42 5.07
CA HIS A 8 20.67 21.01 4.91
C HIS A 8 19.70 20.59 6.01
N GLY A 9 18.55 20.03 5.62
CA GLY A 9 17.65 19.36 6.56
C GLY A 9 18.41 18.27 7.33
N PRO A 10 17.84 17.73 8.42
CA PRO A 10 18.53 16.75 9.25
C PRO A 10 19.07 15.62 8.36
N GLN A 11 20.41 15.50 8.34
CA GLN A 11 21.12 14.41 7.70
C GLN A 11 20.63 13.13 8.37
N LEU A 12 19.79 12.36 7.67
CA LEU A 12 19.43 11.03 8.12
C LEU A 12 20.72 10.21 8.13
N ASP A 13 21.26 9.98 9.33
CA ASP A 13 22.39 9.09 9.53
C ASP A 13 22.02 7.74 8.93
N ALA A 14 22.69 7.39 7.84
CA ALA A 14 22.59 6.09 7.21
C ALA A 14 23.42 5.12 8.05
N GLY A 15 22.89 4.79 9.23
CA GLY A 15 23.47 3.83 10.17
C GLY A 15 22.56 2.62 10.33
N GLU A 16 23.11 1.46 9.96
CA GLU A 16 22.71 0.09 10.32
C GLU A 16 21.57 -0.56 9.51
N ASP A 17 22.04 -1.26 8.46
CA ASP A 17 21.60 -2.57 7.95
C ASP A 17 20.22 -3.14 8.36
N ASP A 18 19.39 -3.37 7.33
CA ASP A 18 18.38 -4.43 7.23
C ASP A 18 17.28 -4.52 8.31
N ALA A 19 16.82 -3.40 8.86
CA ALA A 19 15.49 -3.39 9.48
C ALA A 19 14.44 -3.74 8.40
N PRO A 20 13.65 -4.83 8.55
CA PRO A 20 12.71 -5.22 7.52
C PRO A 20 11.69 -4.09 7.36
N MET A 21 11.61 -3.53 6.15
CA MET A 21 10.61 -2.52 5.73
C MET A 21 9.14 -2.96 5.94
N MET A 22 8.93 -4.15 6.51
CA MET A 22 7.67 -4.78 6.82
C MET A 22 7.57 -5.06 8.32
N SER A 23 6.49 -4.60 8.95
CA SER A 23 6.19 -4.90 10.36
C SER A 23 6.24 -6.41 10.64
N PRO A 24 6.57 -6.86 11.87
CA PRO A 24 6.69 -8.28 12.22
C PRO A 24 5.46 -9.13 11.86
N TRP A 25 4.25 -8.56 11.96
CA TRP A 25 3.01 -9.21 11.52
C TRP A 25 2.95 -9.46 10.01
N ARG A 26 3.53 -8.57 9.20
CA ARG A 26 3.66 -8.74 7.75
C ARG A 26 4.68 -9.83 7.43
N GLN A 27 5.80 -9.88 8.15
CA GLN A 27 6.78 -10.95 7.99
C GLN A 27 6.20 -12.33 8.34
N ARG A 28 5.31 -12.45 9.33
CA ARG A 28 4.59 -13.71 9.61
C ARG A 28 3.62 -14.13 8.50
N ALA A 29 3.10 -13.19 7.74
CA ALA A 29 2.22 -13.45 6.61
C ALA A 29 2.99 -13.90 5.35
N PHE A 30 4.26 -13.52 5.23
CA PHE A 30 5.17 -14.00 4.18
C PHE A 30 6.09 -15.07 4.75
N GLY A 31 5.79 -16.35 4.51
CA GLY A 31 6.73 -17.42 4.83
C GLY A 31 8.16 -17.07 4.35
N ALA A 32 9.18 -17.46 5.12
CA ALA A 32 10.59 -17.15 4.86
C ALA A 32 11.02 -17.65 3.46
N GLY A 33 10.82 -16.81 2.45
CA GLY A 33 10.93 -17.21 1.06
C GLY A 33 10.21 -16.21 0.15
N ARG A 34 10.93 -15.14 -0.19
CA ARG A 34 10.52 -14.01 -1.06
C ARG A 34 9.40 -13.12 -0.52
N SER A 35 9.84 -12.10 0.21
CA SER A 35 9.12 -10.86 0.54
C SER A 35 8.76 -10.05 -0.72
N ASN A 36 7.96 -10.60 -1.63
CA ASN A 36 7.49 -9.86 -2.80
C ASN A 36 6.29 -8.98 -2.43
N ARG A 37 6.56 -7.68 -2.24
CA ARG A 37 5.52 -6.68 -1.97
C ARG A 37 4.39 -6.69 -3.00
N HIS A 38 4.71 -6.85 -4.29
CA HIS A 38 3.71 -6.82 -5.35
C HIS A 38 2.73 -7.98 -5.22
N GLN A 39 3.25 -9.18 -4.97
CA GLN A 39 2.46 -10.39 -4.74
C GLN A 39 1.46 -10.17 -3.58
N TRP A 40 1.90 -9.57 -2.48
CA TRP A 40 1.00 -9.28 -1.37
C TRP A 40 -0.09 -8.27 -1.68
N ILE A 41 0.31 -7.16 -2.33
CA ILE A 41 -0.61 -6.09 -2.67
C ILE A 41 -1.71 -6.67 -3.54
N THR A 42 -1.36 -7.43 -4.57
CA THR A 42 -2.33 -8.02 -5.48
C THR A 42 -3.10 -9.18 -4.86
N ASP A 43 -2.41 -10.19 -4.34
CA ASP A 43 -3.04 -11.48 -3.99
C ASP A 43 -3.77 -11.43 -2.65
N PHE A 44 -3.38 -10.52 -1.76
CA PHE A 44 -3.97 -10.40 -0.43
C PHE A 44 -4.64 -9.05 -0.20
N TYR A 45 -3.91 -7.93 -0.31
CA TYR A 45 -4.44 -6.63 0.08
C TYR A 45 -5.61 -6.20 -0.79
N ASN A 46 -5.45 -6.21 -2.11
CA ASN A 46 -6.47 -5.79 -3.06
C ASN A 46 -7.60 -6.81 -3.16
N SER A 47 -7.28 -8.11 -3.11
CA SER A 47 -8.23 -9.18 -3.46
C SER A 47 -8.89 -9.88 -2.27
N ARG A 48 -8.34 -9.83 -1.06
CA ARG A 48 -8.80 -10.67 0.07
C ARG A 48 -9.01 -9.94 1.39
N ARG A 49 -8.32 -8.81 1.59
CA ARG A 49 -8.46 -8.03 2.83
C ARG A 49 -9.82 -7.32 2.85
N LEU A 50 -10.67 -7.69 3.79
CA LEU A 50 -11.93 -6.99 4.01
C LEU A 50 -11.68 -5.66 4.74
N HIS A 51 -12.26 -4.57 4.21
CA HIS A 51 -12.08 -3.23 4.75
C HIS A 51 -13.42 -2.62 5.20
N SER A 52 -13.50 -2.12 6.43
CA SER A 52 -14.74 -1.53 6.96
C SER A 52 -15.21 -0.31 6.15
N VAL A 53 -14.28 0.55 5.72
CA VAL A 53 -14.56 1.69 4.81
C VAL A 53 -15.14 1.21 3.46
N CYS A 54 -14.77 0.01 3.00
CA CYS A 54 -15.31 -0.61 1.80
C CYS A 54 -16.56 -1.45 2.08
N GLY A 55 -17.28 -1.21 3.18
CA GLY A 55 -18.48 -1.97 3.55
C GLY A 55 -18.18 -3.45 3.85
N PHE A 56 -17.01 -3.76 4.42
CA PHE A 56 -16.51 -5.13 4.62
C PHE A 56 -16.33 -5.93 3.33
N LYS A 57 -16.07 -5.27 2.20
CA LYS A 57 -15.63 -5.90 0.95
C LYS A 57 -14.12 -5.75 0.75
N SER A 58 -13.56 -6.51 -0.20
CA SER A 58 -12.19 -6.27 -0.66
C SER A 58 -12.11 -4.96 -1.46
N PRO A 59 -10.94 -4.30 -1.51
CA PRO A 59 -10.77 -3.09 -2.32
C PRO A 59 -11.18 -3.26 -3.78
N ILE A 60 -10.82 -4.39 -4.42
CA ILE A 60 -11.16 -4.61 -5.83
C ILE A 60 -12.68 -4.78 -6.03
N ASP A 61 -13.37 -5.50 -5.14
CA ASP A 61 -14.82 -5.67 -5.24
C ASP A 61 -15.55 -4.34 -5.04
N TYR A 62 -15.06 -3.50 -4.12
CA TYR A 62 -15.62 -2.16 -3.90
C TYR A 62 -15.52 -1.28 -5.16
N GLU A 63 -14.36 -1.28 -5.82
CA GLU A 63 -14.19 -0.53 -7.07
C GLU A 63 -15.09 -1.08 -8.18
N HIS A 64 -15.19 -2.40 -8.32
CA HIS A 64 -16.09 -3.02 -9.30
C HIS A 64 -17.55 -2.62 -9.10
N ASP A 65 -18.05 -2.67 -7.86
CA ASP A 65 -19.43 -2.28 -7.55
C ASP A 65 -19.65 -0.78 -7.82
N TYR A 66 -18.70 0.07 -7.45
CA TYR A 66 -18.77 1.52 -7.72
C TYR A 66 -18.86 1.82 -9.21
N TRP A 67 -18.01 1.19 -10.03
CA TRP A 67 -18.04 1.38 -11.48
C TRP A 67 -19.28 0.78 -12.12
N ALA A 68 -19.77 -0.35 -11.61
CA ALA A 68 -21.04 -0.93 -12.06
C ALA A 68 -22.21 0.03 -11.79
N SER A 69 -22.32 0.58 -10.58
CA SER A 69 -23.38 1.54 -10.24
C SER A 69 -23.27 2.83 -11.05
N LEU A 70 -22.05 3.32 -11.28
CA LEU A 70 -21.84 4.52 -12.08
C LEU A 70 -22.22 4.28 -13.55
N GLY A 71 -21.93 3.09 -14.09
CA GLY A 71 -22.34 2.71 -15.43
C GLY A 71 -23.86 2.62 -15.59
N GLU A 72 -24.57 2.12 -14.58
CA GLU A 72 -26.04 2.11 -14.56
C GLU A 72 -26.62 3.53 -14.52
N GLU A 73 -26.07 4.42 -13.68
CA GLU A 73 -26.52 5.81 -13.59
C GLU A 73 -26.34 6.57 -14.91
N LEU A 74 -25.22 6.35 -15.60
CA LEU A 74 -24.95 6.97 -16.91
C LEU A 74 -25.81 6.42 -18.05
N ALA A 75 -26.36 5.22 -17.89
CA ALA A 75 -27.21 4.56 -18.89
C ALA A 75 -28.70 4.87 -18.73
N ALA A 76 -29.11 5.42 -17.59
CA ALA A 76 -30.49 5.80 -17.26
C ALA A 76 -30.84 7.21 -17.77
#